data_AF-V4KMX3-F1
#
_entry.id   AF-V4KMX3-F1
#
_cell.length_a   1.000
_cell.length_b   1.000
_cell.length_c   1.000
_cell.angle_alpha   90.00
_cell.angle_beta   90.00
_cell.angle_gamma   90.00
#
_symmetry.space_group_name_H-M   'P 1'
#
loop_
_entity.id
_entity.type
_entity.pdbx_description
1 polymer ?
#
loop_
_entity_poly.entity_id
_entity_poly.type
_entity_poly.pdbx_seq_one_letter_code
_entity_poly.pdbx_strand_id
1 'polypeptide(L)'
;MLNGFAAVSLMDTLFIDERQVTDVAGKVVAAVFEVSTPEELQKLKIENEQTENIVLDFLYWKSIPAENLVAALQGSEKTVFAVSNTASEAKLYLEALEHGLGGIVLKTQDVEAVLDLKEYFDKRNEESDTLSLTEATITRVQMVGMGDRVCVDLCSLMRPGEGLLVGSFARGLFLVHSECMESNYIASRPFRVNAGPVHAYVAVPGEKTCYLSELRTGREVIVVDQKGKQRTAVVGRVKIEKRPLILVEAKLSAKEEEMSFSIILQNVETVALVTPHQVNSSRETAVPVTSLKPGDQVLIRLQGGARHTGIEIQEFIVEN
;
A
#
# COMPACT_ATOMS: atom_id res chain seq x y z
N MET A 1 -5.58 -41.36 0.73
CA MET A 1 -6.37 -40.20 1.19
C MET A 1 -5.65 -38.91 0.77
N LEU A 2 -5.69 -38.55 -0.52
CA LEU A 2 -5.09 -37.32 -1.05
C LEU A 2 -6.07 -36.49 -1.92
N ASN A 3 -7.33 -36.93 -2.08
CA ASN A 3 -8.26 -36.34 -3.04
C ASN A 3 -9.14 -35.19 -2.47
N GLY A 4 -8.78 -34.60 -1.33
CA GLY A 4 -9.61 -33.59 -0.65
C GLY A 4 -9.24 -32.13 -0.96
N PHE A 5 -8.00 -31.84 -1.37
CA PHE A 5 -7.51 -30.46 -1.50
C PHE A 5 -7.71 -29.84 -2.89
N ALA A 6 -7.86 -30.65 -3.94
CA ALA A 6 -7.91 -30.14 -5.32
C ALA A 6 -9.23 -29.44 -5.70
N ALA A 7 -10.30 -29.59 -4.90
CA ALA A 7 -11.64 -29.11 -5.29
C ALA A 7 -11.96 -27.66 -4.89
N VAL A 8 -11.09 -27.00 -4.11
CA VAL A 8 -11.39 -25.66 -3.52
C VAL A 8 -10.39 -24.58 -3.92
N SER A 9 -9.32 -24.90 -4.63
CA SER A 9 -8.32 -23.93 -5.07
C SER A 9 -8.05 -24.06 -6.56
N LEU A 10 -7.89 -22.94 -7.26
CA LEU A 10 -7.30 -22.83 -8.59
C LEU A 10 -5.82 -23.28 -8.57
N MET A 11 -5.58 -24.53 -8.19
CA MET A 11 -4.24 -25.12 -8.08
C MET A 11 -4.15 -26.28 -9.05
N ASP A 12 -3.40 -26.07 -10.13
CA ASP A 12 -3.00 -27.14 -11.02
C ASP A 12 -1.76 -27.85 -10.47
N THR A 13 -1.79 -29.18 -10.47
CA THR A 13 -0.63 -29.97 -10.06
C THR A 13 0.29 -30.15 -11.26
N LEU A 14 1.53 -29.68 -11.12
CA LEU A 14 2.59 -29.85 -12.12
C LEU A 14 3.75 -30.65 -11.52
N PHE A 15 4.48 -31.36 -12.37
CA PHE A 15 5.66 -32.13 -12.01
C PHE A 15 6.87 -31.51 -12.68
N ILE A 16 7.90 -31.20 -11.89
CA ILE A 16 9.17 -30.65 -12.40
C ILE A 16 10.24 -31.73 -12.33
N ASP A 17 10.95 -31.93 -13.44
CA ASP A 17 12.20 -32.69 -13.51
C ASP A 17 13.37 -31.76 -13.89
N GLU A 18 14.57 -32.30 -14.11
CA GLU A 18 15.78 -31.50 -14.39
C GLU A 18 15.68 -30.65 -15.67
N ARG A 19 14.76 -30.93 -16.60
CA ARG A 19 14.71 -30.26 -17.91
C ARG A 19 13.33 -29.76 -18.33
N GLN A 20 12.26 -30.21 -17.69
CA GLN A 20 10.91 -29.90 -18.13
C GLN A 20 9.92 -29.91 -16.96
N VAL A 21 8.84 -29.16 -17.17
CA VAL A 21 7.64 -29.22 -16.33
C VAL A 21 6.56 -29.94 -17.11
N THR A 22 5.87 -30.89 -16.48
CA THR A 22 4.79 -31.68 -17.07
C THR A 22 3.50 -31.55 -16.26
N ASP A 23 2.36 -31.65 -16.96
CA ASP A 23 1.05 -31.72 -16.31
C ASP A 23 0.70 -33.15 -15.86
N VAL A 24 -0.46 -33.31 -15.23
CA VAL A 24 -0.97 -34.63 -14.79
C VAL A 24 -1.22 -35.63 -15.93
N ALA A 25 -1.30 -35.17 -17.18
CA ALA A 25 -1.43 -36.01 -18.36
C ALA A 25 -0.07 -36.38 -18.98
N GLY A 26 1.04 -35.89 -18.41
CA GLY A 26 2.40 -36.09 -18.92
C GLY A 26 2.76 -35.20 -20.11
N LYS A 27 1.95 -34.17 -20.41
CA LYS A 27 2.27 -33.21 -21.46
C LYS A 27 3.30 -32.22 -20.92
N VAL A 28 4.34 -31.95 -21.72
CA VAL A 28 5.33 -30.93 -21.41
C VAL A 28 4.71 -29.53 -21.55
N VAL A 29 4.79 -28.74 -20.47
CA VAL A 29 4.22 -27.38 -20.39
C VAL A 29 5.27 -26.28 -20.23
N ALA A 30 6.49 -26.61 -19.81
CA ALA A 30 7.62 -25.68 -19.76
C ALA A 30 8.96 -26.42 -19.91
N ALA A 31 9.99 -25.72 -20.38
CA ALA A 31 11.38 -26.16 -20.32
C ALA A 31 12.08 -25.54 -19.11
N VAL A 32 13.00 -26.28 -18.48
CA VAL A 32 13.74 -25.86 -17.28
C VAL A 32 15.21 -25.68 -17.65
N PHE A 33 15.79 -24.55 -17.26
CA PHE A 33 17.22 -24.29 -17.38
C PHE A 33 17.82 -23.94 -16.04
N GLU A 34 18.96 -24.57 -15.75
CA GLU A 34 19.80 -24.20 -14.63
C GLU A 34 20.88 -23.24 -15.10
N VAL A 35 21.02 -22.11 -14.40
CA VAL A 35 21.95 -21.04 -14.74
C VAL A 35 22.80 -20.72 -13.52
N SER A 36 24.12 -20.82 -13.66
CA SER A 36 25.06 -20.58 -12.57
C SER A 36 25.79 -19.24 -12.70
N THR A 37 25.87 -18.66 -13.91
CA THR A 37 26.59 -17.40 -14.15
C THR A 37 25.85 -16.42 -15.07
N PRO A 38 26.16 -15.11 -15.00
CA PRO A 38 25.62 -14.12 -15.93
C PRO A 38 25.94 -14.42 -17.40
N GLU A 39 27.12 -14.97 -17.69
CA GLU A 39 27.53 -15.32 -19.05
C GLU A 39 26.73 -16.49 -19.62
N GLU A 40 26.32 -17.44 -18.77
CA GLU A 40 25.40 -18.51 -19.16
C GLU A 40 24.01 -17.95 -19.48
N LEU A 41 23.51 -17.04 -18.65
CA LEU A 41 22.23 -16.36 -18.87
C LEU A 41 22.20 -15.61 -20.21
N GLN A 42 23.27 -14.88 -20.55
CA GLN A 42 23.35 -14.15 -21.83
C GLN A 42 23.45 -15.07 -23.06
N LYS A 43 23.95 -16.29 -22.87
CA LYS A 43 24.09 -17.27 -23.96
C LYS A 43 22.88 -18.19 -24.08
N LEU A 44 21.94 -18.12 -23.14
CA LEU A 44 20.71 -18.92 -23.18
C LEU A 44 19.94 -18.57 -24.46
N LYS A 45 19.55 -19.60 -25.21
CA LYS A 45 18.76 -19.46 -26.44
C LYS A 45 17.35 -19.97 -26.23
N ILE A 46 16.63 -19.34 -25.30
CA ILE A 46 15.26 -19.73 -24.93
C ILE A 46 14.28 -19.69 -26.10
N GLU A 47 14.55 -18.86 -27.12
CA GLU A 47 13.75 -18.79 -28.35
C GLU A 47 13.72 -20.09 -29.15
N ASN A 48 14.74 -20.93 -29.01
CA ASN A 48 14.81 -22.20 -29.73
C ASN A 48 13.93 -23.29 -29.10
N GLU A 49 13.40 -23.05 -27.89
CA GLU A 49 12.56 -24.02 -27.20
C GLU A 49 11.18 -24.10 -27.82
N GLN A 50 10.63 -25.31 -27.88
CA GLN A 50 9.28 -25.52 -28.40
C GLN A 50 8.20 -25.06 -27.42
N THR A 51 8.49 -25.06 -26.12
CA THR A 51 7.56 -24.60 -25.10
C THR A 51 7.50 -23.08 -25.06
N GLU A 52 6.32 -22.53 -24.81
CA GLU A 52 6.14 -21.09 -24.58
C GLU A 52 6.63 -20.67 -23.20
N ASN A 53 6.50 -21.56 -22.20
CA ASN A 53 6.94 -21.32 -20.85
C ASN A 53 8.38 -21.80 -20.63
N ILE A 54 9.15 -21.00 -19.92
CA ILE A 54 10.54 -21.28 -19.55
C ILE A 54 10.67 -21.09 -18.04
N VAL A 55 11.29 -22.04 -17.35
CA VAL A 55 11.63 -21.94 -15.93
C VAL A 55 13.14 -21.80 -15.82
N LEU A 56 13.60 -20.75 -15.14
CA LEU A 56 15.02 -20.50 -14.89
C LEU A 56 15.33 -20.75 -13.41
N ASP A 57 16.13 -21.77 -13.11
CA ASP A 57 16.68 -22.04 -11.77
C ASP A 57 18.11 -21.52 -11.68
N PHE A 58 18.39 -20.70 -10.67
CA PHE A 58 19.67 -20.01 -10.53
C PHE A 58 20.53 -20.67 -9.46
N LEU A 59 21.41 -21.57 -9.90
CA LEU A 59 22.23 -22.36 -9.00
C LEU A 59 23.37 -21.51 -8.42
N TYR A 60 23.44 -21.43 -7.08
CA TYR A 60 24.51 -20.79 -6.31
C TYR A 60 24.68 -19.28 -6.50
N TRP A 61 23.91 -18.66 -7.39
CA TRP A 61 23.96 -17.22 -7.63
C TRP A 61 23.10 -16.47 -6.60
N LYS A 62 23.66 -16.27 -5.41
CA LYS A 62 22.98 -15.72 -4.22
C LYS A 62 22.22 -14.40 -4.39
N SER A 63 22.49 -13.63 -5.44
CA SER A 63 21.76 -12.40 -5.74
C SER A 63 21.97 -12.06 -7.22
N ILE A 64 21.01 -12.43 -8.05
CA ILE A 64 20.94 -11.92 -9.43
C ILE A 64 20.31 -10.54 -9.37
N PRO A 65 20.99 -9.49 -9.85
CA PRO A 65 20.34 -8.21 -10.09
C PRO A 65 19.17 -8.47 -11.04
N ALA A 66 17.96 -8.11 -10.63
CA ALA A 66 16.75 -8.40 -11.39
C ALA A 66 16.81 -7.76 -12.79
N GLU A 67 17.60 -6.70 -12.94
CA GLU A 67 17.94 -6.04 -14.20
C GLU A 67 18.63 -6.97 -15.20
N ASN A 68 19.49 -7.88 -14.74
CA ASN A 68 20.17 -8.85 -15.62
C ASN A 68 19.17 -9.87 -16.17
N LEU A 69 18.21 -10.27 -15.35
CA LEU A 69 17.14 -11.17 -15.75
C LEU A 69 16.23 -10.49 -16.78
N VAL A 70 15.78 -9.26 -16.51
CA VAL A 70 15.00 -8.45 -17.45
C VAL A 70 15.76 -8.25 -18.78
N ALA A 71 17.05 -7.91 -18.72
CA ALA A 71 17.87 -7.70 -19.92
C ALA A 71 18.04 -8.97 -20.76
N ALA A 72 18.19 -10.15 -20.13
CA ALA A 72 18.30 -11.42 -20.84
C ALA A 72 16.98 -11.86 -21.50
N LEU A 73 15.85 -11.37 -20.97
CA LEU A 73 14.51 -11.69 -21.46
C LEU A 73 13.95 -10.64 -22.42
N GLN A 74 14.63 -9.50 -22.55
CA GLN A 74 14.16 -8.36 -23.32
C GLN A 74 14.03 -8.73 -24.82
N GLY A 75 12.79 -8.67 -25.34
CA GLY A 75 12.49 -9.00 -26.74
C GLY A 75 12.13 -10.47 -26.98
N SER A 76 12.08 -11.30 -25.94
CA SER A 76 11.55 -12.65 -26.00
C SER A 76 10.02 -12.64 -26.03
N GLU A 77 9.41 -13.52 -26.84
CA GLU A 77 7.96 -13.80 -26.77
C GLU A 77 7.63 -14.92 -25.76
N LYS A 78 8.65 -15.50 -25.11
CA LYS A 78 8.49 -16.58 -24.13
C LYS A 78 8.01 -16.05 -22.79
N THR A 79 7.21 -16.85 -22.09
CA THR A 79 6.78 -16.55 -20.72
C THR A 79 7.78 -17.18 -19.75
N VAL A 80 8.53 -16.36 -19.03
CA VAL A 80 9.62 -16.85 -18.16
C VAL A 80 9.25 -16.77 -16.69
N PHE A 81 9.51 -17.87 -15.98
CA PHE A 81 9.33 -18.02 -14.54
C PHE A 81 10.69 -18.17 -13.87
N ALA A 82 10.97 -17.34 -12.87
CA ALA A 82 12.20 -17.43 -12.09
C ALA A 82 12.00 -18.31 -10.84
N VAL A 83 12.88 -19.29 -10.61
CA VAL A 83 12.87 -20.07 -9.38
C VAL A 83 13.48 -19.25 -8.26
N SER A 84 12.78 -19.19 -7.13
CA SER A 84 13.22 -18.58 -5.88
C SER A 84 13.23 -19.62 -4.78
N ASN A 85 14.22 -19.56 -3.89
CA ASN A 85 14.35 -20.49 -2.77
C ASN A 85 13.81 -19.89 -1.45
N THR A 86 13.52 -18.59 -1.42
CA THR A 86 13.02 -17.88 -0.24
C THR A 86 11.94 -16.87 -0.60
N ALA A 87 11.07 -16.53 0.36
CA ALA A 87 10.05 -15.51 0.17
C ALA A 87 10.62 -14.12 -0.15
N SER A 88 11.79 -13.77 0.39
CA SER A 88 12.45 -12.48 0.10
C SER A 88 12.96 -12.40 -1.35
N GLU A 89 13.56 -13.48 -1.85
CA GLU A 89 14.00 -13.59 -3.24
C GLU A 89 12.81 -13.58 -4.20
N ALA A 90 11.74 -14.32 -3.85
CA ALA A 90 10.47 -14.29 -4.57
C ALA A 90 9.94 -12.85 -4.72
N LYS A 91 9.91 -12.07 -3.62
CA LYS A 91 9.46 -10.66 -3.64
C LYS A 91 10.33 -9.80 -4.55
N LEU A 92 11.65 -9.96 -4.51
CA LEU A 92 12.58 -9.25 -5.40
C LEU A 92 12.29 -9.52 -6.88
N TYR A 93 12.08 -10.78 -7.25
CA TYR A 93 11.72 -11.15 -8.63
C TYR A 93 10.32 -10.63 -9.00
N LEU A 94 9.37 -10.65 -8.06
CA LEU A 94 8.02 -10.12 -8.24
C LEU A 94 8.01 -8.60 -8.52
N GLU A 95 8.89 -7.84 -7.88
CA GLU A 95 9.06 -6.39 -8.14
C GLU A 95 9.67 -6.12 -9.53
N ALA A 96 10.55 -7.01 -9.99
CA ALA A 96 11.15 -6.93 -11.31
C ALA A 96 10.21 -7.34 -12.46
N LEU A 97 9.09 -8.01 -12.15
CA LEU A 97 8.10 -8.47 -13.16
C LEU A 97 7.53 -7.33 -14.00
N GLU A 98 7.51 -6.10 -13.49
CA GLU A 98 6.98 -4.93 -14.22
C GLU A 98 7.68 -4.69 -15.56
N HIS A 99 8.79 -5.41 -15.84
CA HIS A 99 9.62 -5.26 -17.02
C HIS A 99 9.81 -6.55 -17.88
N GLY A 100 9.11 -7.68 -17.62
CA GLY A 100 9.08 -8.79 -18.61
C GLY A 100 9.14 -10.25 -18.13
N LEU A 101 8.92 -10.55 -16.85
CA LEU A 101 8.79 -11.94 -16.37
C LEU A 101 7.31 -12.34 -16.29
N GLY A 102 7.01 -13.61 -16.56
CA GLY A 102 5.66 -14.17 -16.47
C GLY A 102 5.22 -14.55 -15.06
N GLY A 103 6.19 -14.78 -14.16
CA GLY A 103 5.93 -15.12 -12.76
C GLY A 103 7.16 -15.67 -12.06
N ILE A 104 6.94 -16.34 -10.93
CA ILE A 104 7.98 -17.00 -10.14
C ILE A 104 7.57 -18.42 -9.74
N VAL A 105 8.55 -19.26 -9.44
CA VAL A 105 8.38 -20.57 -8.81
C VAL A 105 9.03 -20.52 -7.43
N LEU A 106 8.25 -20.66 -6.36
CA LEU A 106 8.80 -20.73 -5.00
C LEU A 106 9.14 -22.19 -4.65
N LYS A 107 10.43 -22.51 -4.59
CA LYS A 107 10.97 -23.81 -4.20
C LYS A 107 11.20 -23.82 -2.69
N THR A 108 10.21 -24.28 -1.93
CA THR A 108 10.27 -24.30 -0.46
C THR A 108 9.69 -25.60 0.12
N GLN A 109 10.21 -26.01 1.28
CA GLN A 109 9.59 -27.02 2.14
C GLN A 109 8.92 -26.39 3.37
N ASP A 110 9.08 -25.08 3.54
CA ASP A 110 8.53 -24.30 4.64
C ASP A 110 7.21 -23.64 4.23
N VAL A 111 6.17 -23.93 5.01
CA VAL A 111 4.83 -23.37 4.83
C VAL A 111 4.82 -21.88 5.16
N GLU A 112 5.67 -21.42 6.08
CA GLU A 112 5.76 -20.01 6.47
C GLU A 112 6.14 -19.13 5.27
N ALA A 113 7.09 -19.58 4.44
CA ALA A 113 7.47 -18.89 3.21
C ALA A 113 6.29 -18.73 2.21
N VAL A 114 5.37 -19.71 2.18
CA VAL A 114 4.16 -19.63 1.34
C VAL A 114 3.18 -18.60 1.89
N LEU A 115 2.99 -18.57 3.21
CA LEU A 115 2.13 -17.59 3.89
C LEU A 115 2.67 -16.16 3.74
N ASP A 116 3.99 -15.97 3.86
CA ASP A 116 4.66 -14.67 3.66
C ASP A 116 4.48 -14.12 2.25
N LEU A 117 4.46 -15.01 1.25
CA LEU A 117 4.26 -14.64 -0.13
C LEU A 117 2.79 -14.35 -0.42
N LYS A 118 1.87 -15.13 0.18
CA LYS A 118 0.44 -14.83 0.16
C LYS A 118 0.16 -13.45 0.74
N GLU A 119 0.70 -13.12 1.92
CA GLU A 119 0.52 -11.80 2.53
C GLU A 119 1.02 -10.68 1.61
N TYR A 120 2.13 -10.90 0.90
CA TYR A 120 2.61 -9.94 -0.10
C TYR A 120 1.62 -9.74 -1.27
N PHE A 121 1.02 -10.82 -1.79
CA PHE A 121 0.00 -10.70 -2.83
C PHE A 121 -1.29 -10.06 -2.34
N ASP A 122 -1.74 -10.41 -1.13
CA ASP A 122 -2.92 -9.80 -0.50
C ASP A 122 -2.71 -8.29 -0.39
N LYS A 123 -1.52 -7.84 0.09
CA LYS A 123 -1.14 -6.43 0.10
C LYS A 123 -1.15 -5.80 -1.29
N ARG A 124 -0.53 -6.43 -2.29
CA ARG A 124 -0.48 -5.90 -3.66
C ARG A 124 -1.86 -5.78 -4.30
N ASN A 125 -2.77 -6.72 -4.01
CA ASN A 125 -4.15 -6.66 -4.46
C ASN A 125 -4.94 -5.56 -3.74
N GLU A 126 -4.73 -5.36 -2.43
CA GLU A 126 -5.29 -4.22 -1.70
C GLU A 126 -4.91 -2.88 -2.36
N GLU A 127 -3.71 -2.73 -2.90
CA GLU A 127 -3.29 -1.52 -3.65
C GLU A 127 -4.05 -1.32 -4.97
N SER A 128 -4.64 -2.38 -5.53
CA SER A 128 -5.50 -2.29 -6.71
C SER A 128 -6.96 -1.97 -6.36
N ASP A 129 -7.37 -2.19 -5.12
CA ASP A 129 -8.70 -1.89 -4.63
C ASP A 129 -8.87 -0.39 -4.32
N THR A 130 -10.01 0.15 -4.74
CA THR A 130 -10.35 1.54 -4.47
C THR A 130 -11.09 1.62 -3.14
N LEU A 131 -10.54 2.33 -2.16
CA LEU A 131 -11.20 2.59 -0.89
C LEU A 131 -12.44 3.44 -1.09
N SER A 132 -13.54 3.06 -0.40
CA SER A 132 -14.73 3.89 -0.34
C SER A 132 -14.47 5.11 0.57
N LEU A 133 -14.38 6.29 -0.05
CA LEU A 133 -14.34 7.58 0.63
C LEU A 133 -15.75 8.17 0.68
N THR A 134 -16.09 8.81 1.79
CA THR A 134 -17.38 9.44 2.04
C THR A 134 -17.19 10.95 2.23
N GLU A 135 -18.12 11.73 1.68
CA GLU A 135 -18.11 13.19 1.86
C GLU A 135 -18.70 13.57 3.22
N ALA A 136 -17.91 14.29 4.01
CA ALA A 136 -18.33 14.87 5.28
C ALA A 136 -18.33 16.39 5.20
N THR A 137 -19.35 17.01 5.79
CA THR A 137 -19.46 18.47 5.90
C THR A 137 -18.89 18.93 7.22
N ILE A 138 -17.99 19.92 7.17
CA ILE A 138 -17.42 20.55 8.36
C ILE A 138 -18.54 21.26 9.13
N THR A 139 -18.58 21.03 10.44
CA THR A 139 -19.55 21.62 11.37
C THR A 139 -18.92 22.59 12.35
N ARG A 140 -17.66 22.36 12.72
CA ARG A 140 -16.92 23.21 13.66
C ARG A 140 -15.43 23.21 13.34
N VAL A 141 -14.83 24.38 13.50
CA VAL A 141 -13.38 24.59 13.41
C VAL A 141 -12.99 25.46 14.61
N GLN A 142 -12.07 24.98 15.45
CA GLN A 142 -11.71 25.67 16.69
C GLN A 142 -10.24 25.48 17.07
N MET A 143 -9.58 26.56 17.49
CA MET A 143 -8.25 26.49 18.10
C MET A 143 -8.29 25.82 19.47
N VAL A 144 -7.42 24.83 19.69
CA VAL A 144 -7.39 24.04 20.94
C VAL A 144 -6.14 24.28 21.80
N GLY A 145 -5.08 24.88 21.25
CA GLY A 145 -3.87 25.25 22.01
C GLY A 145 -2.60 24.56 21.49
N MET A 146 -1.59 24.42 22.33
CA MET A 146 -0.33 23.74 21.96
C MET A 146 -0.41 22.24 22.25
N GLY A 147 0.14 21.41 21.36
CA GLY A 147 0.30 19.97 21.63
C GLY A 147 1.37 19.32 20.78
N ASP A 148 1.72 18.09 21.15
CA ASP A 148 2.72 17.27 20.46
C ASP A 148 2.09 16.64 19.21
N ARG A 149 2.54 17.13 18.05
CA ARG A 149 2.08 16.69 16.73
C ARG A 149 3.14 15.84 16.05
N VAL A 150 2.69 14.92 15.21
CA VAL A 150 3.49 14.03 14.40
C VAL A 150 3.47 14.51 12.93
N CYS A 151 4.63 14.68 12.32
CA CYS A 151 4.75 14.58 10.86
C CYS A 151 5.42 13.27 10.46
N VAL A 152 4.88 12.70 9.38
CA VAL A 152 5.32 11.45 8.77
C VAL A 152 6.00 11.82 7.46
N ASP A 153 7.29 11.50 7.35
CA ASP A 153 8.06 11.59 6.10
C ASP A 153 8.14 10.19 5.49
N LEU A 154 7.70 10.06 4.25
CA LEU A 154 7.71 8.81 3.48
C LEU A 154 8.97 8.70 2.62
N CYS A 155 9.30 7.47 2.23
CA CYS A 155 10.35 7.17 1.24
C CYS A 155 9.87 7.34 -0.20
N SER A 156 8.61 7.75 -0.41
CA SER A 156 8.00 7.97 -1.72
C SER A 156 7.41 9.38 -1.81
N LEU A 157 7.35 9.93 -3.03
CA LEU A 157 6.67 11.20 -3.28
C LEU A 157 5.16 11.01 -3.42
N MET A 158 4.39 11.98 -2.94
CA MET A 158 2.94 12.09 -3.12
C MET A 158 2.60 13.21 -4.11
N ARG A 159 1.45 13.07 -4.75
CA ARG A 159 0.89 14.01 -5.75
C ARG A 159 -0.24 14.85 -5.13
N PRO A 160 -0.64 15.96 -5.76
CA PRO A 160 -1.85 16.69 -5.36
C PRO A 160 -3.07 15.76 -5.28
N GLY A 161 -3.83 15.87 -4.20
CA GLY A 161 -4.92 14.95 -3.85
C GLY A 161 -4.50 13.66 -3.12
N GLU A 162 -3.21 13.37 -2.96
CA GLU A 162 -2.72 12.23 -2.17
C GLU A 162 -2.35 12.63 -0.73
N GLY A 163 -2.62 11.73 0.21
CA GLY A 163 -2.39 11.95 1.63
C GLY A 163 -2.47 10.67 2.48
N LEU A 164 -2.57 10.85 3.79
CA LEU A 164 -2.78 9.77 4.75
C LEU A 164 -4.18 9.87 5.35
N LEU A 165 -4.81 8.73 5.62
CA LEU A 165 -6.06 8.66 6.37
C LEU A 165 -5.77 8.74 7.87
N VAL A 166 -6.20 9.82 8.53
CA VAL A 166 -5.92 10.10 9.93
C VAL A 166 -7.18 10.57 10.65
N GLY A 167 -7.42 10.14 11.89
CA GLY A 167 -8.58 10.59 12.66
C GLY A 167 -8.34 10.54 14.17
N SER A 168 -9.11 11.29 14.94
CA SER A 168 -9.07 11.16 16.41
C SER A 168 -9.54 9.78 16.87
N PHE A 169 -10.40 9.14 16.07
CA PHE A 169 -10.97 7.82 16.32
C PHE A 169 -10.78 6.93 15.10
N ALA A 170 -10.54 5.63 15.30
CA ALA A 170 -10.34 4.67 14.21
C ALA A 170 -11.57 4.58 13.28
N ARG A 171 -12.78 4.79 13.81
CA ARG A 171 -14.05 4.72 13.08
C ARG A 171 -14.22 5.75 11.96
N GLY A 172 -13.47 6.85 12.00
CA GLY A 172 -13.56 7.92 11.00
C GLY A 172 -12.24 8.62 10.78
N LEU A 173 -11.62 8.34 9.64
CA LEU A 173 -10.31 8.86 9.27
C LEU A 173 -10.46 9.90 8.15
N PHE A 174 -10.01 11.12 8.38
CA PHE A 174 -9.96 12.19 7.39
C PHE A 174 -8.77 12.00 6.45
N LEU A 175 -8.94 12.33 5.17
CA LEU A 175 -7.84 12.32 4.21
C LEU A 175 -7.00 13.60 4.36
N VAL A 176 -5.92 13.50 5.13
CA VAL A 176 -4.97 14.59 5.40
C VAL A 176 -3.97 14.67 4.25
N HIS A 177 -4.03 15.79 3.53
CA HIS A 177 -3.25 16.01 2.32
C HIS A 177 -1.75 16.13 2.60
N SER A 178 -0.92 15.70 1.65
CA SER A 178 0.52 15.89 1.69
C SER A 178 0.92 17.37 1.57
N GLU A 179 2.10 17.72 2.08
CA GLU A 179 2.70 19.05 1.93
C GLU A 179 3.22 19.27 0.49
N CYS A 180 2.51 18.78 -0.53
CA CYS A 180 2.93 18.84 -1.92
C CYS A 180 2.50 20.15 -2.63
N MET A 181 1.62 20.95 -2.02
CA MET A 181 1.21 22.24 -2.57
C MET A 181 2.32 23.27 -2.35
N GLU A 182 2.73 23.95 -3.41
CA GLU A 182 3.62 25.11 -3.29
C GLU A 182 2.85 26.32 -2.75
N SER A 183 3.51 27.07 -1.88
CA SER A 183 3.04 28.39 -1.44
C SER A 183 4.13 29.42 -1.72
N ASN A 184 3.77 30.71 -1.70
CA ASN A 184 4.73 31.79 -1.90
C ASN A 184 5.82 31.86 -0.79
N TYR A 185 5.63 31.17 0.32
CA TYR A 185 6.46 31.29 1.52
C TYR A 185 7.17 29.99 1.91
N ILE A 186 6.64 28.84 1.49
CA ILE A 186 7.11 27.52 1.91
C ILE A 186 7.22 26.60 0.69
N ALA A 187 8.42 26.05 0.48
CA ALA A 187 8.69 25.06 -0.54
C ALA A 187 7.93 23.75 -0.26
N SER A 188 7.42 23.13 -1.32
CA SER A 188 6.72 21.85 -1.23
C SER A 188 7.63 20.74 -0.70
N ARG A 189 7.04 19.83 0.06
CA ARG A 189 7.63 18.60 0.57
C ARG A 189 6.68 17.45 0.27
N PRO A 190 6.60 16.99 -0.99
CA PRO A 190 5.65 15.97 -1.42
C PRO A 190 5.84 14.60 -0.73
N PHE A 191 6.91 14.39 0.04
CA PHE A 191 7.10 13.19 0.85
C PHE A 191 6.55 13.32 2.28
N ARG A 192 6.04 14.50 2.69
CA ARG A 192 5.64 14.79 4.08
C ARG A 192 4.13 14.93 4.22
N VAL A 193 3.60 14.38 5.31
CA VAL A 193 2.25 14.67 5.82
C VAL A 193 2.34 15.14 7.27
N ASN A 194 1.72 16.28 7.56
CA ASN A 194 1.58 16.83 8.91
C ASN A 194 0.33 16.21 9.56
N ALA A 195 0.46 14.93 9.94
CA ALA A 195 -0.66 14.02 10.15
C ALA A 195 -1.62 14.40 11.29
N GLY A 196 -1.11 14.80 12.46
CA GLY A 196 -1.95 15.11 13.63
C GLY A 196 -1.24 14.87 14.96
N PRO A 197 -1.93 14.97 16.12
CA PRO A 197 -1.38 14.68 17.44
C PRO A 197 -0.96 13.21 17.62
N VAL A 198 -0.11 12.97 18.61
CA VAL A 198 0.39 11.64 18.99
C VAL A 198 -0.68 10.55 19.21
N HIS A 199 -1.90 10.93 19.60
CA HIS A 199 -3.01 10.02 19.87
C HIS A 199 -3.86 9.69 18.63
N ALA A 200 -3.68 10.40 17.51
CA ALA A 200 -4.55 10.18 16.35
C ALA A 200 -4.21 8.84 15.69
N TYR A 201 -5.24 8.19 15.17
CA TYR A 201 -5.12 6.96 14.39
C TYR A 201 -4.70 7.26 12.96
N VAL A 202 -3.89 6.38 12.37
CA VAL A 202 -3.53 6.39 10.96
C VAL A 202 -3.80 5.03 10.33
N ALA A 203 -4.26 5.01 9.08
CA ALA A 203 -4.45 3.77 8.33
C ALA A 203 -3.11 3.12 7.93
N VAL A 204 -3.03 1.80 8.13
CA VAL A 204 -1.89 0.95 7.75
C VAL A 204 -2.40 -0.27 6.96
N PRO A 205 -1.52 -0.99 6.22
CA PRO A 205 -1.95 -2.12 5.38
C PRO A 205 -2.72 -3.22 6.13
N GLY A 206 -3.56 -3.97 5.41
CA GLY A 206 -4.40 -5.02 5.98
C GLY A 206 -5.64 -4.51 6.73
N GLU A 207 -6.23 -3.41 6.24
CA GLU A 207 -7.39 -2.72 6.84
C GLU A 207 -7.23 -2.30 8.32
N LYS A 208 -5.99 -2.11 8.77
CA LYS A 208 -5.68 -1.81 10.16
C LYS A 208 -5.46 -0.32 10.41
N THR A 209 -5.47 0.05 11.68
CA THR A 209 -5.03 1.36 12.15
C THR A 209 -4.05 1.19 13.31
N CYS A 210 -3.19 2.19 13.50
CA CYS A 210 -2.34 2.32 14.69
C CYS A 210 -2.28 3.78 15.11
N TYR A 211 -1.73 4.06 16.30
CA TYR A 211 -1.51 5.44 16.71
C TYR A 211 -0.34 6.06 15.95
N LEU A 212 -0.42 7.35 15.62
CA LEU A 212 0.70 8.09 15.01
C LEU A 212 1.98 8.02 15.86
N SER A 213 1.84 7.94 17.19
CA SER A 213 2.95 7.77 18.13
C SER A 213 3.60 6.39 18.11
N GLU A 214 3.03 5.39 17.43
CA GLU A 214 3.57 4.04 17.26
C GLU A 214 4.35 3.89 15.95
N LEU A 215 4.18 4.79 14.98
CA LEU A 215 4.93 4.76 13.73
C LEU A 215 6.44 4.92 13.95
N ARG A 216 7.24 4.12 13.25
CA ARG A 216 8.70 4.16 13.27
C ARG A 216 9.24 4.03 11.84
N THR A 217 10.49 4.40 11.63
CA THR A 217 11.19 4.18 10.36
C THR A 217 11.11 2.72 9.93
N GLY A 218 10.85 2.48 8.65
CA GLY A 218 10.69 1.15 8.06
C GLY A 218 9.31 0.52 8.29
N ARG A 219 8.39 1.19 8.98
CA ARG A 219 6.97 0.79 9.00
C ARG A 219 6.27 1.23 7.71
N GLU A 220 5.14 0.60 7.44
CA GLU A 220 4.32 0.86 6.28
C GLU A 220 3.06 1.65 6.69
N VAL A 221 2.63 2.56 5.82
CA VAL A 221 1.35 3.27 5.91
C VAL A 221 0.64 3.21 4.56
N ILE A 222 -0.66 3.45 4.55
CA ILE A 222 -1.44 3.54 3.32
C ILE A 222 -1.52 5.00 2.88
N VAL A 223 -1.07 5.28 1.65
CA VAL A 223 -1.30 6.55 0.94
C VAL A 223 -2.55 6.40 0.09
N VAL A 224 -3.45 7.38 0.16
CA VAL A 224 -4.73 7.36 -0.57
C VAL A 224 -4.88 8.64 -1.38
N ASP A 225 -5.40 8.53 -2.61
CA ASP A 225 -5.75 9.66 -3.46
C ASP A 225 -7.21 10.11 -3.29
N GLN A 226 -7.55 11.27 -3.88
CA GLN A 226 -8.90 11.84 -3.86
C GLN A 226 -10.00 10.89 -4.40
N LYS A 227 -9.64 9.88 -5.20
CA LYS A 227 -10.56 8.91 -5.79
C LYS A 227 -10.65 7.62 -4.95
N GLY A 228 -9.88 7.52 -3.87
CA GLY A 228 -9.81 6.33 -3.03
C GLY A 228 -8.77 5.31 -3.50
N LYS A 229 -8.01 5.57 -4.57
CA LYS A 229 -6.92 4.67 -4.95
C LYS A 229 -5.86 4.69 -3.87
N GLN A 230 -5.46 3.51 -3.42
CA GLN A 230 -4.51 3.37 -2.34
C GLN A 230 -3.20 2.72 -2.80
N ARG A 231 -2.14 2.91 -2.02
CA ARG A 231 -0.86 2.20 -2.17
C ARG A 231 -0.11 2.19 -0.85
N THR A 232 0.73 1.19 -0.64
CA THR A 232 1.61 1.15 0.52
C THR A 232 2.78 2.11 0.32
N ALA A 233 3.22 2.75 1.41
CA ALA A 233 4.42 3.56 1.44
C ALA A 233 5.21 3.33 2.71
N VAL A 234 6.54 3.27 2.57
CA VAL A 234 7.46 3.12 3.69
C VAL A 234 7.67 4.46 4.39
N VAL A 235 7.57 4.45 5.72
CA VAL A 235 7.90 5.58 6.59
C VAL A 235 9.42 5.72 6.69
N GLY A 236 9.96 6.83 6.21
CA GLY A 236 11.37 7.17 6.35
C GLY A 236 11.69 7.78 7.71
N ARG A 237 10.87 8.74 8.16
CA ARG A 237 11.07 9.43 9.45
C ARG A 237 9.76 9.86 10.08
N VAL A 238 9.70 9.77 11.41
CA VAL A 238 8.61 10.31 12.22
C VAL A 238 9.16 11.42 13.10
N LYS A 239 8.57 12.62 13.02
CA LYS A 239 9.01 13.79 13.80
C LYS A 239 7.88 14.24 14.71
N ILE A 240 8.15 14.27 16.02
CA ILE A 240 7.22 14.77 17.04
C ILE A 240 7.69 16.13 17.53
N GLU A 241 6.84 17.15 17.50
CA GLU A 241 7.14 18.50 17.98
C GLU A 241 5.91 19.23 18.51
N LYS A 242 6.12 20.23 19.38
CA LYS A 242 5.02 21.06 19.89
C LYS A 242 4.62 22.16 18.92
N ARG A 243 3.34 22.21 18.56
CA ARG A 243 2.77 23.25 17.67
C ARG A 243 1.36 23.67 18.11
N PRO A 244 0.87 24.84 17.67
CA PRO A 244 -0.53 25.19 17.79
C PRO A 244 -1.41 24.21 17.01
N LEU A 245 -2.51 23.80 17.62
CA LEU A 245 -3.43 22.80 17.13
C LEU A 245 -4.83 23.40 16.88
N ILE A 246 -5.53 22.81 15.92
CA ILE A 246 -6.89 23.14 15.49
C ILE A 246 -7.74 21.87 15.50
N LEU A 247 -8.90 21.94 16.14
CA LEU A 247 -9.94 20.92 16.12
C LEU A 247 -10.86 21.16 14.92
N VAL A 248 -11.13 20.11 14.17
CA VAL A 248 -12.08 20.08 13.06
C VAL A 248 -13.10 18.98 13.35
N GLU A 249 -14.38 19.33 13.34
CA GLU A 249 -15.49 18.38 13.46
C GLU A 249 -16.30 18.37 12.16
N ALA A 250 -16.70 17.18 11.71
CA ALA A 250 -17.47 16.98 10.50
C ALA A 250 -18.58 15.95 10.72
N LYS A 251 -19.65 16.04 9.92
CA LYS A 251 -20.75 15.09 9.90
C LYS A 251 -20.97 14.55 8.49
N LEU A 252 -21.54 13.35 8.38
CA LEU A 252 -21.92 12.81 7.07
C LEU A 252 -22.99 13.69 6.40
N SER A 253 -22.91 13.75 5.08
CA SER A 253 -23.81 14.57 4.26
C SER A 253 -25.21 13.92 4.09
N ALA A 254 -25.39 12.66 4.50
CA ALA A 254 -26.64 11.91 4.38
C ALA A 254 -27.59 12.16 5.58
N LYS A 255 -28.90 12.13 5.30
CA LYS A 255 -30.01 12.43 6.25
C LYS A 255 -30.16 11.44 7.41
N GLU A 256 -29.39 10.37 7.45
CA GLU A 256 -29.51 9.30 8.44
C GLU A 256 -28.13 9.07 9.05
N GLU A 257 -27.85 9.84 10.11
CA GLU A 257 -27.00 9.54 11.26
C GLU A 257 -26.35 10.82 11.82
N GLU A 258 -26.55 11.10 13.10
CA GLU A 258 -25.83 12.13 13.87
C GLU A 258 -24.36 11.73 14.13
N MET A 259 -23.74 10.97 13.23
CA MET A 259 -22.38 10.50 13.43
C MET A 259 -21.41 11.65 13.15
N SER A 260 -20.86 12.20 14.23
CA SER A 260 -19.82 13.21 14.19
C SER A 260 -18.44 12.57 14.23
N PHE A 261 -17.55 13.12 13.43
CA PHE A 261 -16.14 12.74 13.39
C PHE A 261 -15.31 13.96 13.71
N SER A 262 -14.18 13.74 14.36
CA SER A 262 -13.25 14.81 14.69
C SER A 262 -11.83 14.43 14.32
N ILE A 263 -11.06 15.46 13.98
CA ILE A 263 -9.61 15.38 13.84
C ILE A 263 -9.01 16.63 14.46
N ILE A 264 -7.87 16.46 15.11
CA ILE A 264 -7.03 17.58 15.52
C ILE A 264 -5.82 17.62 14.59
N LEU A 265 -5.47 18.81 14.11
CA LEU A 265 -4.38 19.06 13.17
C LEU A 265 -3.52 20.22 13.64
N GLN A 266 -2.36 20.40 13.01
CA GLN A 266 -1.55 21.60 13.23
C GLN A 266 -2.22 22.80 12.54
N ASN A 267 -2.35 23.93 13.25
CA ASN A 267 -2.85 25.17 12.66
C ASN A 267 -1.78 25.89 11.82
N VAL A 268 -1.65 25.52 10.55
CA VAL A 268 -0.78 26.19 9.57
C VAL A 268 -1.30 25.94 8.15
N GLU A 269 -0.99 26.85 7.22
CA GLU A 269 -1.45 26.81 5.82
C GLU A 269 -1.01 25.56 5.04
N THR A 270 0.07 24.91 5.46
CA THR A 270 0.60 23.70 4.81
C THR A 270 -0.08 22.40 5.25
N VAL A 271 -1.05 22.48 6.17
CA VAL A 271 -1.90 21.34 6.53
C VAL A 271 -3.25 21.54 5.90
N ALA A 272 -3.70 20.56 5.11
CA ALA A 272 -4.92 20.63 4.37
C ALA A 272 -5.68 19.29 4.43
N LEU A 273 -6.99 19.37 4.24
CA LEU A 273 -7.87 18.21 4.08
C LEU A 273 -8.27 18.09 2.61
N VAL A 274 -8.23 16.88 2.07
CA VAL A 274 -8.62 16.63 0.67
C VAL A 274 -10.12 16.85 0.51
N THR A 275 -10.50 17.60 -0.52
CA THR A 275 -11.89 17.93 -0.86
C THR A 275 -12.43 16.94 -1.90
N PRO A 276 -13.75 16.74 -2.01
CA PRO A 276 -14.33 16.00 -3.13
C PRO A 276 -14.15 16.76 -4.46
N HIS A 277 -14.05 16.03 -5.57
CA HIS A 277 -13.72 16.59 -6.89
C HIS A 277 -14.72 17.63 -7.43
N GLN A 278 -15.95 17.63 -6.93
CA GLN A 278 -17.06 18.42 -7.48
C GLN A 278 -17.36 19.71 -6.71
N VAL A 279 -16.71 19.95 -5.57
CA VAL A 279 -17.20 20.93 -4.58
C VAL A 279 -16.94 22.37 -5.01
N ASN A 280 -15.99 22.61 -5.92
CA ASN A 280 -15.75 23.95 -6.42
C ASN A 280 -15.46 23.91 -7.91
N SER A 281 -15.91 24.92 -8.64
CA SER A 281 -15.42 25.24 -9.99
C SER A 281 -13.91 25.54 -10.04
N SER A 282 -13.21 25.45 -8.89
CA SER A 282 -11.76 25.48 -8.74
C SER A 282 -11.19 24.05 -8.77
N ARG A 283 -10.06 23.86 -9.45
CA ARG A 283 -9.31 22.58 -9.50
C ARG A 283 -8.60 22.23 -8.18
N GLU A 284 -9.04 22.77 -7.06
CA GLU A 284 -8.38 22.61 -5.76
C GLU A 284 -8.69 21.22 -5.20
N THR A 285 -7.62 20.45 -4.95
CA THR A 285 -7.71 19.08 -4.44
C THR A 285 -7.75 19.00 -2.92
N ALA A 286 -7.47 20.10 -2.23
CA ALA A 286 -7.46 20.17 -0.78
C ALA A 286 -7.71 21.61 -0.30
N VAL A 287 -8.24 21.74 0.91
CA VAL A 287 -8.48 23.02 1.59
C VAL A 287 -7.57 23.12 2.82
N PRO A 288 -6.74 24.17 2.94
CA PRO A 288 -5.93 24.42 4.12
C PRO A 288 -6.79 24.54 5.39
N VAL A 289 -6.34 23.97 6.50
CA VAL A 289 -7.09 24.01 7.77
C VAL A 289 -7.27 25.44 8.30
N THR A 290 -6.37 26.36 7.93
CA THR A 290 -6.45 27.79 8.27
C THR A 290 -7.58 28.52 7.54
N SER A 291 -8.04 27.97 6.42
CA SER A 291 -9.10 28.54 5.57
C SER A 291 -10.42 27.76 5.66
N LEU A 292 -10.43 26.67 6.42
CA LEU A 292 -11.57 25.78 6.59
C LEU A 292 -12.68 26.44 7.40
N LYS A 293 -13.92 26.27 6.95
CA LYS A 293 -15.11 26.83 7.62
C LYS A 293 -16.27 25.83 7.64
N PRO A 294 -17.22 25.98 8.58
CA PRO A 294 -18.45 25.20 8.54
C PRO A 294 -19.14 25.28 7.18
N GLY A 295 -19.60 24.14 6.67
CA GLY A 295 -20.17 24.00 5.33
C GLY A 295 -19.18 23.53 4.25
N ASP A 296 -17.87 23.63 4.47
CA ASP A 296 -16.90 23.03 3.55
C ASP A 296 -17.03 21.49 3.58
N GLN A 297 -16.75 20.84 2.45
CA GLN A 297 -16.80 19.38 2.33
C GLN A 297 -15.39 18.79 2.24
N VAL A 298 -15.19 17.66 2.91
CA VAL A 298 -13.92 16.92 2.96
C VAL A 298 -14.16 15.43 2.78
N LEU A 299 -13.12 14.69 2.40
CA LEU A 299 -13.17 13.24 2.27
C LEU A 299 -12.75 12.54 3.56
N ILE A 300 -13.57 11.58 3.99
CA ILE A 300 -13.29 10.70 5.13
C ILE A 300 -13.46 9.23 4.74
N ARG A 301 -12.75 8.33 5.41
CA ARG A 301 -12.94 6.88 5.37
C ARG A 301 -13.59 6.43 6.66
N LEU A 302 -14.73 5.76 6.55
CA LEU A 302 -15.43 5.13 7.67
C LEU A 302 -14.88 3.73 7.92
N GLN A 303 -14.37 3.41 9.10
CA GLN A 303 -14.07 2.02 9.48
C GLN A 303 -15.15 1.48 10.41
N GLY A 304 -15.55 0.22 10.21
CA GLY A 304 -16.49 -0.46 11.08
C GLY A 304 -15.86 -0.80 12.44
N GLY A 305 -16.60 -0.54 13.53
CA GLY A 305 -16.30 -0.95 14.90
C GLY A 305 -15.05 -0.35 15.53
N ALA A 306 -15.03 -0.23 16.87
CA ALA A 306 -13.82 0.15 17.59
C ALA A 306 -12.79 -0.99 17.50
N ARG A 307 -11.59 -0.70 16.98
CA ARG A 307 -10.51 -1.69 16.80
C ARG A 307 -9.37 -1.39 17.78
N HIS A 308 -9.21 -2.21 18.82
CA HIS A 308 -8.04 -2.16 19.69
C HIS A 308 -6.98 -3.13 19.13
N THR A 309 -5.75 -2.68 18.90
CA THR A 309 -4.64 -3.49 18.33
C THR A 309 -4.86 -4.07 16.91
N GLY A 310 -5.73 -3.46 16.09
CA GLY A 310 -5.94 -3.88 14.71
C GLY A 310 -6.75 -5.18 14.53
N ILE A 311 -7.42 -5.63 15.60
CA ILE A 311 -8.40 -6.72 15.58
C ILE A 311 -9.77 -6.09 15.79
N GLU A 312 -10.77 -6.51 15.01
CA GLU A 312 -12.15 -6.10 15.22
C GLU A 312 -12.69 -6.81 16.46
N ILE A 313 -12.88 -6.05 17.53
CA ILE A 313 -13.45 -6.55 18.78
C ILE A 313 -14.79 -5.82 18.96
N GLN A 314 -15.87 -6.59 19.11
CA GLN A 314 -17.13 -6.05 19.61
C GLN A 314 -17.00 -5.78 21.12
N GLU A 315 -16.21 -4.76 21.48
CA GLU A 315 -16.10 -4.27 22.85
C GLU A 315 -16.94 -3.01 23.04
N PHE A 316 -17.52 -2.88 24.23
CA PHE A 316 -18.21 -1.65 24.63
C PHE A 316 -17.18 -0.55 24.88
N ILE A 317 -17.00 0.33 23.91
CA ILE A 317 -16.05 1.43 23.95
C ILE A 317 -16.83 2.74 23.91
N VAL A 318 -16.63 3.59 24.92
CA VAL A 318 -17.17 4.96 24.96
C VAL A 318 -16.05 5.93 24.65
N GLU A 319 -16.16 6.58 23.51
CA GLU A 319 -15.19 7.52 22.94
C GLU A 319 -15.90 8.86 22.72
N ASN A 320 -15.45 9.92 23.42
CA ASN A 320 -16.03 11.27 23.39
C ASN A 320 -15.10 12.26 22.70
#